data_AF-A0A6A7M6W2-F1
#
_entry.id   AF-A0A6A7M6W2-F1
#
_cell.length_a   1.000
_cell.length_b   1.000
_cell.length_c   1.000
_cell.angle_alpha   90.00
_cell.angle_beta   90.00
_cell.angle_gamma   90.00
#
_symmetry.space_group_name_H-M   'P 1'
#
loop_
_entity.id
_entity.type
_entity.pdbx_description
1 polymer ?
#
loop_
_entity_poly.entity_id
_entity_poly.type
_entity_poly.pdbx_seq_one_letter_code
_entity_poly.pdbx_strand_id
1 'polypeptide(L)'
;MSYAYSVSDPIAKLLPAGTEIPYGTAEGGGFGISVSPIDGGEGIAVYWQQSDTGWVYLKEDKGYSRHVIKGAPNEFCVRAKQDLGHNVHVWFGQRTPMGLPESVHYFSDSDGRMRIAAIKSGGSFIFTHPELHEGPYKIERLISLEGATTPMQIDDPTTPMNLTSMLSADRSTVTIELHEHNRALGHIILDAAALDQVIEKLGELRMQMRDQVATEIPSGIGLPSIVDPAWRTHMPPHSSIPGPSLALRHPGFGWVSFIFPSTEARAIAEWLMRATSQGQDR
;
A
#
# COMPACT_ATOMS: atom_id res chain seq x y z
N MET A 1 29.55 7.58 27.55
CA MET A 1 29.52 8.50 26.39
C MET A 1 28.18 8.29 25.70
N SER A 2 27.39 9.35 25.63
CA SER A 2 25.98 9.34 25.24
C SER A 2 25.85 10.04 23.89
N TYR A 3 25.08 9.47 22.97
CA TYR A 3 24.41 10.21 21.91
C TYR A 3 22.98 9.71 21.76
N ALA A 4 22.06 10.66 21.66
CA ALA A 4 20.65 10.49 21.35
C ALA A 4 20.45 10.42 19.83
N TYR A 5 19.37 9.77 19.40
CA TYR A 5 18.68 10.15 18.17
C TYR A 5 17.20 10.36 18.45
N SER A 6 16.71 11.46 17.89
CA SER A 6 15.35 11.95 17.90
C SER A 6 14.54 11.31 16.78
N VAL A 7 13.25 11.12 16.99
CA VAL A 7 12.31 11.15 15.86
C VAL A 7 12.13 12.61 15.50
N SER A 8 13.02 13.12 14.64
CA SER A 8 12.74 14.34 13.89
C SER A 8 11.89 13.94 12.70
N ASP A 9 10.59 14.14 12.79
CA ASP A 9 9.87 14.55 11.59
C ASP A 9 9.45 16.02 11.80
N PRO A 10 9.95 16.98 10.98
CA PRO A 10 9.59 18.40 11.06
C PRO A 10 8.08 18.67 10.94
N ILE A 11 7.29 17.65 10.60
CA ILE A 11 5.85 17.74 10.38
C ILE A 11 5.08 17.96 11.70
N ALA A 12 5.50 17.45 12.86
CA ALA A 12 4.70 17.57 14.10
C ALA A 12 4.46 19.02 14.59
N LYS A 13 5.29 19.99 14.17
CA LYS A 13 5.06 21.43 14.41
C LYS A 13 4.26 22.12 13.30
N LEU A 14 4.00 21.42 12.19
CA LEU A 14 3.37 21.90 10.96
C LEU A 14 2.01 21.25 10.68
N LEU A 15 1.57 20.28 11.49
CA LEU A 15 0.24 19.67 11.36
C LEU A 15 -0.80 20.53 12.08
N PRO A 16 -1.72 21.19 11.36
CA PRO A 16 -2.86 21.82 12.01
C PRO A 16 -3.70 20.81 12.81
N ALA A 17 -4.41 21.30 13.82
CA ALA A 17 -5.38 20.49 14.54
C ALA A 17 -6.39 19.89 13.55
N GLY A 18 -6.60 18.57 13.63
CA GLY A 18 -7.43 17.82 12.67
C GLY A 18 -6.66 17.27 11.46
N THR A 19 -5.32 17.31 11.43
CA THR A 19 -4.57 16.66 10.36
C THR A 19 -4.50 15.15 10.57
N GLU A 20 -5.07 14.42 9.64
CA GLU A 20 -4.87 12.99 9.48
C GLU A 20 -3.58 12.77 8.66
N ILE A 21 -2.64 11.98 9.18
CA ILE A 21 -1.45 11.56 8.41
C ILE A 21 -1.70 10.12 7.94
N PRO A 22 -2.05 9.91 6.67
CA PRO A 22 -2.12 8.57 6.12
C PRO A 22 -0.70 8.12 5.71
N TYR A 23 -0.28 6.95 6.17
CA TYR A 23 0.70 6.12 5.46
C TYR A 23 0.19 4.68 5.43
N GLY A 24 -0.05 4.17 4.21
CA GLY A 24 -0.60 2.84 3.94
C GLY A 24 -2.13 2.81 4.00
N THR A 25 -2.79 2.40 2.90
CA THR A 25 -4.23 2.51 2.71
C THR A 25 -5.05 1.86 3.84
N ALA A 26 -5.90 2.70 4.43
CA ALA A 26 -6.66 2.48 5.65
C ALA A 26 -7.96 1.66 5.45
N GLU A 27 -7.95 0.66 4.57
CA GLU A 27 -9.08 -0.27 4.42
C GLU A 27 -8.76 -1.70 4.91
N GLY A 28 -7.54 -1.94 5.42
CA GLY A 28 -7.07 -3.27 5.84
C GLY A 28 -6.35 -3.34 7.20
N GLY A 29 -6.67 -2.46 8.15
CA GLY A 29 -6.12 -2.48 9.51
C GLY A 29 -4.70 -1.91 9.64
N GLY A 30 -4.56 -0.59 9.44
CA GLY A 30 -3.28 0.11 9.59
C GLY A 30 -2.82 0.29 11.05
N PHE A 31 -1.54 0.65 11.22
CA PHE A 31 -0.97 1.07 12.49
C PHE A 31 -1.53 2.44 12.88
N GLY A 32 -2.52 2.42 13.76
CA GLY A 32 -3.23 3.63 14.11
C GLY A 32 -2.53 4.47 15.18
N ILE A 33 -1.98 5.62 14.80
CA ILE A 33 -1.83 6.76 15.71
C ILE A 33 -3.01 7.69 15.44
N SER A 34 -3.94 7.77 16.38
CA SER A 34 -5.05 8.72 16.32
C SER A 34 -4.60 10.01 16.98
N VAL A 35 -4.55 11.11 16.23
CA VAL A 35 -4.38 12.46 16.78
C VAL A 35 -5.70 13.21 16.64
N SER A 36 -6.37 13.49 17.76
CA SER A 36 -7.66 14.19 17.76
C SER A 36 -7.60 15.48 18.56
N PRO A 37 -8.23 16.57 18.08
CA PRO A 37 -8.35 17.79 18.86
C PRO A 37 -9.29 17.58 20.05
N ILE A 38 -9.01 18.29 21.14
CA ILE A 38 -9.86 18.32 22.34
C ILE A 38 -10.68 19.61 22.32
N ASP A 39 -12.00 19.47 22.53
CA ASP A 39 -13.01 20.52 22.77
C ASP A 39 -12.57 21.94 22.35
N GLY A 40 -12.85 22.35 21.10
CA GLY A 40 -12.61 23.73 20.66
C GLY A 40 -11.14 24.16 20.50
N GLY A 41 -10.18 23.21 20.55
CA GLY A 41 -8.75 23.49 20.36
C GLY A 41 -7.97 23.65 21.67
N GLU A 42 -8.52 23.16 22.79
CA GLU A 42 -7.91 23.18 24.12
C GLU A 42 -6.78 22.15 24.27
N GLY A 43 -6.57 21.28 23.28
CA GLY A 43 -5.51 20.28 23.34
C GLY A 43 -5.52 19.29 22.18
N ILE A 44 -4.68 18.27 22.31
CA ILE A 44 -4.62 17.11 21.40
C ILE A 44 -4.56 15.81 22.19
N ALA A 45 -5.26 14.79 21.73
CA ALA A 45 -5.12 13.42 22.20
C ALA A 45 -4.37 12.59 21.17
N VAL A 46 -3.41 11.79 21.61
CA VAL A 46 -2.61 10.88 20.80
C VAL A 46 -2.81 9.47 21.34
N TYR A 47 -3.40 8.59 20.56
CA TYR A 47 -3.61 7.19 20.95
C TYR A 47 -2.96 6.25 19.95
N TRP A 48 -2.11 5.35 20.45
CA TRP A 48 -1.46 4.34 19.64
C TRP A 48 -2.11 2.99 19.90
N GLN A 49 -2.78 2.41 18.89
CA GLN A 49 -3.55 1.16 19.03
C GLN A 49 -2.73 -0.03 19.54
N GLN A 50 -1.41 0.03 19.36
CA GLN A 50 -0.47 -0.98 19.81
C GLN A 50 -0.05 -0.86 21.27
N SER A 51 -0.49 0.19 21.95
CA SER A 51 -0.20 0.49 23.35
C SER A 51 -1.45 0.34 24.19
N ASP A 52 -1.32 -0.12 25.43
CA ASP A 52 -2.37 -0.01 26.44
C ASP A 52 -2.48 1.43 26.98
N THR A 53 -1.66 2.36 26.48
CA THR A 53 -1.55 3.74 26.94
C THR A 53 -1.67 4.71 25.77
N GLY A 54 -2.51 5.73 25.96
CA GLY A 54 -2.53 6.95 25.14
C GLY A 54 -2.08 8.18 25.92
N TRP A 55 -1.90 9.28 25.21
CA TRP A 55 -1.50 10.57 25.77
C TRP A 55 -2.52 11.65 25.45
N VAL A 56 -2.77 12.53 26.40
CA VAL A 56 -3.58 13.72 26.24
C VAL A 56 -2.72 14.93 26.59
N TYR A 57 -2.64 15.89 25.68
CA TYR A 57 -1.91 17.15 25.84
C TYR A 57 -2.93 18.29 25.93
N LEU A 58 -3.05 18.92 27.09
CA LEU A 58 -3.93 20.07 27.32
C LEU A 58 -3.13 21.35 27.30
N LYS A 59 -3.65 22.40 26.65
CA LYS A 59 -3.01 23.70 26.53
C LYS A 59 -3.18 24.49 27.83
N GLU A 60 -2.08 25.05 28.32
CA GLU A 60 -2.01 25.91 29.52
C GLU A 60 -1.34 27.25 29.17
N ASP A 61 -1.42 28.23 30.09
CA ASP A 61 -0.85 29.58 29.89
C ASP A 61 0.64 29.59 29.51
N LYS A 62 1.40 28.55 29.90
CA LYS A 62 2.85 28.43 29.68
C LYS A 62 3.28 27.24 28.82
N GLY A 63 2.34 26.52 28.20
CA GLY A 63 2.67 25.36 27.36
C GLY A 63 1.58 24.30 27.31
N TYR A 64 1.98 23.05 27.46
CA TYR A 64 1.06 21.91 27.48
C TYR A 64 1.35 21.00 28.68
N SER A 65 0.31 20.55 29.39
CA SER A 65 0.42 19.43 30.33
C SER A 65 0.14 18.11 29.61
N ARG A 66 0.95 17.09 29.92
CA ARG A 66 0.82 15.74 29.35
C ARG A 66 0.22 14.79 30.37
N HIS A 67 -0.89 14.17 30.02
CA HIS A 67 -1.60 13.15 30.79
C HIS A 67 -1.47 11.80 30.10
N VAL A 68 -1.14 10.75 30.85
CA VAL A 68 -0.99 9.39 30.32
C VAL A 68 -2.16 8.56 30.81
N ILE A 69 -2.94 8.00 29.88
CA ILE A 69 -4.19 7.30 30.21
C ILE A 69 -4.10 5.86 29.69
N LYS A 70 -4.36 4.91 30.58
CA LYS A 70 -4.37 3.48 30.27
C LYS A 70 -5.75 2.98 29.88
N GLY A 71 -5.80 2.07 28.91
CA GLY A 71 -6.99 1.34 28.51
C GLY A 71 -7.04 1.08 27.00
N ALA A 72 -7.91 0.16 26.60
CA ALA A 72 -8.32 -0.02 25.20
C ALA A 72 -8.95 1.26 24.63
N PRO A 73 -9.13 1.44 23.31
CA PRO A 73 -9.57 2.71 22.72
C PRO A 73 -10.80 3.35 23.39
N ASN A 74 -11.85 2.56 23.65
CA ASN A 74 -13.04 3.07 24.33
C ASN A 74 -12.78 3.45 25.79
N GLU A 75 -12.00 2.64 26.50
CA GLU A 75 -11.66 2.88 27.89
C GLU A 75 -10.81 4.14 28.04
N PHE A 76 -9.89 4.38 27.10
CA PHE A 76 -9.10 5.59 27.00
C PHE A 76 -10.00 6.82 26.83
N CYS A 77 -10.96 6.80 25.90
CA CYS A 77 -11.91 7.90 25.71
C CYS A 77 -12.76 8.17 26.96
N VAL A 78 -13.27 7.12 27.61
CA VAL A 78 -14.08 7.23 28.84
C VAL A 78 -13.25 7.81 29.98
N ARG A 79 -12.04 7.30 30.20
CA ARG A 79 -11.13 7.78 31.26
C ARG A 79 -10.63 9.19 31.00
N ALA A 80 -10.32 9.56 29.75
CA ALA A 80 -9.96 10.93 29.43
C ALA A 80 -11.07 11.92 29.81
N LYS A 81 -12.32 11.57 29.53
CA LYS A 81 -13.47 12.37 29.96
C LYS A 81 -13.64 12.43 31.47
N GLN A 82 -13.43 11.31 32.16
CA GLN A 82 -13.57 11.24 33.61
C GLN A 82 -12.44 11.99 34.35
N ASP A 83 -11.19 11.76 33.95
CA ASP A 83 -10.00 12.25 34.65
C ASP A 83 -9.71 13.72 34.32
N LEU A 84 -10.01 14.14 33.09
CA LEU A 84 -9.65 15.47 32.58
C LEU A 84 -10.88 16.35 32.31
N GLY A 85 -12.10 15.81 32.31
CA GLY A 85 -13.32 16.57 32.01
C GLY A 85 -13.54 16.86 30.52
N HIS A 86 -12.71 16.31 29.64
CA HIS A 86 -12.70 16.62 28.20
C HIS A 86 -13.12 15.42 27.33
N ASN A 87 -13.89 15.67 26.26
CA ASN A 87 -14.23 14.59 25.32
C ASN A 87 -13.03 14.31 24.40
N VAL A 88 -12.70 13.02 24.26
CA VAL A 88 -11.62 12.55 23.37
C VAL A 88 -12.17 11.49 22.44
N HIS A 89 -11.73 11.52 21.18
CA HIS A 89 -12.14 10.58 20.13
C HIS A 89 -10.94 9.77 19.61
N VAL A 90 -11.12 8.46 19.44
CA VAL A 90 -10.15 7.55 18.81
C VAL A 90 -10.83 6.80 17.67
N TRP A 91 -10.19 6.71 16.51
CA TRP A 91 -10.83 6.31 15.26
C TRP A 91 -10.55 4.85 14.79
N PHE A 92 -10.07 3.94 15.65
CA PHE A 92 -9.72 2.53 15.29
C PHE A 92 -10.64 1.45 15.95
N GLY A 93 -10.82 0.29 15.28
CA GLY A 93 -11.78 -0.80 15.62
C GLY A 93 -11.42 -1.73 16.80
N GLN A 94 -12.40 -2.48 17.30
CA GLN A 94 -12.46 -3.02 18.68
C GLN A 94 -11.93 -4.46 18.96
N ARG A 95 -11.28 -5.21 18.05
CA ARG A 95 -10.94 -6.65 18.29
C ARG A 95 -9.44 -7.00 18.26
N THR A 96 -9.00 -7.78 19.26
CA THR A 96 -7.70 -8.48 19.31
C THR A 96 -7.93 -9.99 19.05
N PRO A 97 -7.12 -10.71 18.25
CA PRO A 97 -7.34 -12.15 18.01
C PRO A 97 -6.97 -13.02 19.23
N MET A 98 -7.79 -14.02 19.58
CA MET A 98 -7.53 -14.97 20.67
C MET A 98 -7.51 -16.42 20.15
N GLY A 99 -6.32 -17.02 19.99
CA GLY A 99 -6.12 -18.43 19.63
C GLY A 99 -4.65 -18.77 19.27
N LEU A 100 -4.19 -20.01 19.52
CA LEU A 100 -2.88 -20.49 19.04
C LEU A 100 -2.93 -20.77 17.53
N PRO A 101 -1.86 -20.50 16.77
CA PRO A 101 -1.85 -20.75 15.33
C PRO A 101 -1.76 -22.23 14.98
N GLU A 102 -2.35 -22.63 13.86
CA GLU A 102 -2.27 -23.97 13.27
C GLU A 102 -0.89 -24.26 12.67
N SER A 103 -0.29 -23.27 11.98
CA SER A 103 1.07 -23.39 11.43
C SER A 103 1.79 -22.05 11.36
N VAL A 104 3.12 -22.09 11.34
CA VAL A 104 4.00 -20.93 11.19
C VAL A 104 5.08 -21.24 10.16
N HIS A 105 5.21 -20.38 9.15
CA HIS A 105 6.19 -20.48 8.07
C HIS A 105 7.08 -19.23 8.07
N TYR A 106 8.39 -19.42 7.96
CA TYR A 106 9.36 -18.33 8.01
C TYR A 106 10.00 -18.12 6.64
N PHE A 107 10.11 -16.84 6.24
CA PHE A 107 10.76 -16.42 5.00
C PHE A 107 12.00 -15.61 5.35
N SER A 108 13.13 -16.06 4.82
CA SER A 108 14.42 -15.39 4.97
C SER A 108 14.82 -14.66 3.68
N ASP A 109 15.60 -13.59 3.82
CA ASP A 109 16.25 -12.93 2.69
C ASP A 109 17.43 -13.77 2.15
N SER A 110 18.11 -13.23 1.13
CA SER A 110 19.29 -13.85 0.53
C SER A 110 20.45 -14.06 1.51
N ASP A 111 20.46 -13.35 2.63
CA ASP A 111 21.49 -13.43 3.67
C ASP A 111 21.06 -14.39 4.80
N GLY A 112 19.93 -15.09 4.63
CA GLY A 112 19.39 -16.04 5.60
C GLY A 112 18.65 -15.38 6.77
N ARG A 113 18.51 -14.04 6.78
CA ARG A 113 17.82 -13.32 7.85
C ARG A 113 16.32 -13.41 7.67
N MET A 114 15.63 -13.82 8.72
CA MET A 114 14.18 -13.94 8.72
C MET A 114 13.54 -12.56 8.60
N ARG A 115 12.86 -12.31 7.48
CA ARG A 115 12.18 -11.03 7.21
C ARG A 115 10.69 -11.12 7.42
N ILE A 116 10.09 -12.30 7.26
CA ILE A 116 8.64 -12.46 7.33
C ILE A 116 8.31 -13.80 7.99
N ALA A 117 7.30 -13.83 8.86
CA ALA A 117 6.63 -15.05 9.25
C ALA A 117 5.17 -15.02 8.76
N ALA A 118 4.71 -16.10 8.13
CA ALA A 118 3.31 -16.34 7.81
C ALA A 118 2.73 -17.36 8.80
N ILE A 119 1.61 -17.02 9.42
CA ILE A 119 0.97 -17.78 10.49
C ILE A 119 -0.45 -18.12 10.03
N LYS A 120 -0.81 -19.40 10.04
CA LYS A 120 -2.16 -19.88 9.71
C LYS A 120 -2.98 -20.08 10.98
N SER A 121 -4.23 -19.64 11.02
CA SER A 121 -5.18 -19.96 12.09
C SER A 121 -6.60 -20.00 11.51
N GLY A 122 -7.22 -21.19 11.47
CA GLY A 122 -8.48 -21.42 10.77
C GLY A 122 -8.37 -21.14 9.27
N GLY A 123 -9.35 -20.43 8.71
CA GLY A 123 -9.39 -20.00 7.31
C GLY A 123 -8.60 -18.73 7.02
N SER A 124 -7.68 -18.33 7.90
CA SER A 124 -6.99 -17.04 7.85
C SER A 124 -5.47 -17.20 7.91
N PHE A 125 -4.77 -16.34 7.19
CA PHE A 125 -3.31 -16.19 7.26
C PHE A 125 -2.95 -14.80 7.78
N ILE A 126 -1.84 -14.76 8.52
CA ILE A 126 -1.29 -13.57 9.16
C ILE A 126 0.16 -13.45 8.74
N PHE A 127 0.60 -12.28 8.29
CA PHE A 127 2.01 -12.00 8.05
C PHE A 127 2.54 -11.09 9.16
N THR A 128 3.80 -11.27 9.54
CA THR A 128 4.49 -10.41 10.52
C THR A 128 5.96 -10.27 10.14
N HIS A 129 6.55 -9.09 10.36
CA HIS A 129 7.99 -8.88 10.22
C HIS A 129 8.68 -9.15 11.58
N PRO A 130 9.36 -10.28 11.77
CA PRO A 130 9.86 -10.70 13.09
C PRO A 130 11.01 -9.83 13.60
N GLU A 131 11.69 -9.09 12.71
CA GLU A 131 12.87 -8.30 13.04
C GLU A 131 12.60 -6.98 13.79
N LEU A 132 11.35 -6.70 14.19
CA LEU A 132 11.00 -5.45 14.88
C LEU A 132 10.76 -5.54 16.39
N HIS A 133 10.66 -6.71 17.03
CA HIS A 133 10.55 -6.77 18.50
C HIS A 133 10.93 -8.11 19.11
N GLU A 134 11.73 -8.07 20.20
CA GLU A 134 11.78 -9.14 21.21
C GLU A 134 10.46 -9.11 22.01
N GLY A 135 9.45 -9.90 21.61
CA GLY A 135 8.18 -10.02 22.33
C GLY A 135 7.08 -10.79 21.57
N PRO A 136 6.01 -11.27 22.24
CA PRO A 136 5.00 -12.12 21.63
C PRO A 136 4.13 -11.36 20.61
N TYR A 137 4.29 -11.77 19.34
CA TYR A 137 3.51 -11.62 18.11
C TYR A 137 2.38 -10.57 18.07
N LYS A 138 2.50 -9.59 17.14
CA LYS A 138 1.39 -8.77 16.64
C LYS A 138 1.05 -9.14 15.20
N ILE A 139 -0.25 -9.27 14.96
CA ILE A 139 -0.90 -9.79 13.76
C ILE A 139 -1.17 -8.61 12.83
N GLU A 140 -0.62 -8.61 11.60
CA GLU A 140 -0.62 -7.41 10.75
C GLU A 140 -1.56 -7.44 9.53
N ARG A 141 -2.30 -8.54 9.25
CA ARG A 141 -3.46 -8.51 8.32
C ARG A 141 -4.26 -9.81 8.32
N LEU A 142 -5.54 -9.69 7.94
CA LEU A 142 -6.48 -10.77 7.68
C LEU A 142 -6.81 -10.77 6.18
N ILE A 143 -6.47 -11.83 5.46
CA ILE A 143 -6.95 -12.05 4.10
C ILE A 143 -7.71 -13.37 4.11
N SER A 144 -9.02 -13.33 3.84
CA SER A 144 -9.82 -14.53 3.61
C SER A 144 -9.66 -14.97 2.17
N LEU A 145 -9.07 -16.14 1.97
CA LEU A 145 -9.06 -16.84 0.70
C LEU A 145 -9.80 -18.15 0.95
N GLU A 146 -11.06 -18.22 0.52
CA GLU A 146 -11.75 -19.50 0.45
C GLU A 146 -11.18 -20.29 -0.73
N GLY A 147 -10.25 -21.19 -0.43
CA GLY A 147 -9.66 -22.11 -1.38
C GLY A 147 -9.05 -23.29 -0.64
N ALA A 148 -9.60 -24.48 -0.86
CA ALA A 148 -9.22 -25.71 -0.19
C ALA A 148 -7.75 -26.07 -0.48
N THR A 149 -6.90 -26.14 0.55
CA THR A 149 -5.51 -26.61 0.42
C THR A 149 -5.37 -28.05 0.89
N THR A 150 -5.10 -28.96 -0.04
CA THR A 150 -4.40 -30.22 0.24
C THR A 150 -2.89 -29.93 0.28
N PRO A 151 -2.10 -30.49 1.22
CA PRO A 151 -0.66 -30.24 1.28
C PRO A 151 0.03 -30.83 0.04
N MET A 152 0.89 -30.03 -0.61
CA MET A 152 1.60 -30.40 -1.84
C MET A 152 3.05 -30.74 -1.52
N GLN A 153 3.50 -31.88 -2.05
CA GLN A 153 4.88 -32.36 -1.98
C GLN A 153 5.62 -31.82 -3.23
N ILE A 154 6.70 -31.06 -3.03
CA ILE A 154 7.41 -30.36 -4.11
C ILE A 154 8.50 -31.28 -4.67
N ASP A 155 8.34 -31.72 -5.91
CA ASP A 155 9.37 -32.42 -6.71
C ASP A 155 9.97 -31.43 -7.74
N ASP A 156 11.31 -31.30 -7.74
CA ASP A 156 12.17 -30.49 -8.63
C ASP A 156 11.81 -28.98 -8.84
N PRO A 157 12.57 -28.04 -8.22
CA PRO A 157 12.31 -26.61 -8.26
C PRO A 157 12.57 -25.93 -9.62
N THR A 158 12.99 -26.67 -10.65
CA THR A 158 13.33 -26.11 -11.97
C THR A 158 12.20 -26.21 -13.00
N THR A 159 11.08 -26.84 -12.66
CA THR A 159 9.95 -26.95 -13.59
C THR A 159 9.25 -25.60 -13.78
N PRO A 160 9.03 -25.13 -15.02
CA PRO A 160 8.33 -23.87 -15.25
C PRO A 160 6.85 -23.97 -14.87
N MET A 161 6.42 -23.08 -13.97
CA MET A 161 5.00 -22.78 -13.74
C MET A 161 4.42 -22.06 -14.95
N ASN A 162 3.20 -22.43 -15.34
CA ASN A 162 2.46 -21.78 -16.41
C ASN A 162 1.22 -21.10 -15.85
N LEU A 163 0.87 -19.94 -16.42
CA LEU A 163 -0.33 -19.20 -16.06
C LEU A 163 -1.26 -19.15 -17.25
N THR A 164 -2.50 -19.57 -17.06
CA THR A 164 -3.55 -19.47 -18.09
C THR A 164 -4.62 -18.49 -17.62
N SER A 165 -5.26 -17.81 -18.57
CA SER A 165 -6.32 -16.86 -18.27
C SER A 165 -7.51 -17.06 -19.20
N MET A 166 -8.71 -16.91 -18.64
CA MET A 166 -9.98 -17.10 -19.33
C MET A 166 -10.92 -15.96 -18.97
N LEU A 167 -11.49 -15.29 -19.97
CA LEU A 167 -12.56 -14.31 -19.76
C LEU A 167 -13.91 -15.05 -19.71
N SER A 168 -14.76 -14.72 -18.74
CA SER A 168 -16.10 -15.28 -18.65
C SER A 168 -16.94 -14.94 -19.89
N ALA A 169 -17.97 -15.75 -20.17
CA ALA A 169 -18.81 -15.56 -21.37
C ALA A 169 -19.53 -14.20 -21.40
N ASP A 170 -19.91 -13.69 -20.23
CA ASP A 170 -20.52 -12.37 -20.02
C ASP A 170 -19.47 -11.24 -19.90
N ARG A 171 -18.17 -11.58 -19.91
CA ARG A 171 -17.03 -10.66 -19.79
C ARG A 171 -16.99 -9.87 -18.47
N SER A 172 -17.70 -10.32 -17.44
CA SER A 172 -17.71 -9.66 -16.13
C SER A 172 -16.53 -10.05 -15.25
N THR A 173 -15.91 -11.20 -15.51
CA THR A 173 -14.83 -11.74 -14.68
C THR A 173 -13.73 -12.40 -15.51
N VAL A 174 -12.52 -12.41 -14.97
CA VAL A 174 -11.36 -13.15 -15.48
C VAL A 174 -11.01 -14.25 -14.50
N THR A 175 -10.87 -15.46 -14.99
CA THR A 175 -10.26 -16.57 -14.24
C THR A 175 -8.78 -16.65 -14.60
N ILE A 176 -7.92 -16.64 -13.59
CA ILE A 176 -6.49 -16.90 -13.73
C ILE A 176 -6.21 -18.23 -13.06
N GLU A 177 -5.61 -19.18 -13.78
CA GLU A 177 -5.31 -20.51 -13.28
C GLU A 177 -3.80 -20.77 -13.37
N LEU A 178 -3.22 -21.22 -12.26
CA LEU A 178 -1.82 -21.58 -12.15
C LEU A 178 -1.68 -23.08 -12.42
N HIS A 179 -0.76 -23.44 -13.30
CA HIS A 179 -0.48 -24.82 -13.70
C HIS A 179 0.97 -25.19 -13.42
N GLU A 180 1.16 -26.40 -12.90
CA GLU A 180 2.45 -27.06 -12.78
C GLU A 180 2.33 -28.44 -13.43
N HIS A 181 3.21 -28.76 -14.37
CA HIS A 181 3.11 -29.97 -15.22
C HIS A 181 1.73 -30.19 -15.85
N ASN A 182 1.08 -29.11 -16.32
CA ASN A 182 -0.26 -29.15 -16.93
C ASN A 182 -1.38 -29.63 -15.96
N ARG A 183 -1.10 -29.58 -14.65
CA ARG A 183 -2.06 -29.77 -13.56
C ARG A 183 -2.38 -28.41 -12.94
N ALA A 184 -3.67 -28.11 -12.85
CA ALA A 184 -4.14 -26.93 -12.13
C ALA A 184 -3.77 -27.04 -10.64
N LEU A 185 -2.98 -26.07 -10.16
CA LEU A 185 -2.64 -25.91 -8.75
C LEU A 185 -3.71 -25.10 -8.01
N GLY A 186 -4.37 -24.19 -8.72
CA GLY A 186 -5.42 -23.35 -8.19
C GLY A 186 -5.82 -22.28 -9.19
N HIS A 187 -6.98 -21.66 -8.94
CA HIS A 187 -7.45 -20.54 -9.73
C HIS A 187 -7.97 -19.42 -8.84
N ILE A 188 -8.01 -18.23 -9.41
CA ILE A 188 -8.67 -17.05 -8.85
C ILE A 188 -9.65 -16.51 -9.88
N ILE A 189 -10.81 -16.05 -9.41
CA ILE A 189 -11.81 -15.36 -10.24
C ILE A 189 -11.81 -13.91 -9.79
N LEU A 190 -11.57 -13.00 -10.73
CA LEU A 190 -11.43 -11.57 -10.48
C LEU A 190 -12.48 -10.83 -11.31
N ASP A 191 -13.25 -9.95 -10.68
CA ASP A 191 -13.97 -8.92 -11.41
C ASP A 191 -13.02 -7.82 -11.90
N ALA A 192 -13.54 -6.80 -12.59
CA ALA A 192 -12.72 -5.71 -13.12
C ALA A 192 -11.96 -4.94 -12.03
N ALA A 193 -12.60 -4.66 -10.88
CA ALA A 193 -11.98 -3.86 -9.82
C ALA A 193 -10.86 -4.64 -9.11
N ALA A 194 -11.06 -5.94 -8.87
CA ALA A 194 -10.05 -6.82 -8.30
C ALA A 194 -8.89 -7.04 -9.30
N LEU A 195 -9.19 -7.18 -10.59
CA LEU A 195 -8.18 -7.31 -11.64
C LEU A 195 -7.31 -6.05 -11.75
N ASP A 196 -7.92 -4.85 -11.66
CA ASP A 196 -7.19 -3.58 -11.67
C ASP A 196 -6.19 -3.51 -10.51
N GLN A 197 -6.58 -3.91 -9.30
CA GLN A 197 -5.69 -3.96 -8.14
C GLN A 197 -4.53 -4.95 -8.34
N VAL A 198 -4.80 -6.10 -8.97
CA VAL A 198 -3.74 -7.08 -9.28
C VAL A 198 -2.77 -6.51 -10.31
N ILE A 199 -3.25 -5.86 -11.37
CA ILE A 199 -2.41 -5.23 -12.40
C ILE A 199 -1.53 -4.14 -11.80
N GLU A 200 -2.12 -3.25 -10.98
CA GLU A 200 -1.39 -2.19 -10.29
C GLU A 200 -0.28 -2.80 -9.41
N LYS A 201 -0.62 -3.82 -8.60
CA LYS A 201 0.35 -4.44 -7.71
C LYS A 201 1.47 -5.15 -8.44
N LEU A 202 1.16 -5.85 -9.53
CA LEU A 202 2.17 -6.50 -10.37
C LEU A 202 3.07 -5.46 -11.05
N GLY A 203 2.52 -4.32 -11.47
CA GLY A 203 3.29 -3.18 -11.98
C GLY A 203 4.28 -2.64 -10.94
N GLU A 204 3.82 -2.40 -9.71
CA GLU A 204 4.67 -1.96 -8.60
C GLU A 204 5.81 -2.94 -8.31
N LEU A 205 5.51 -4.24 -8.25
CA LEU A 205 6.51 -5.27 -8.01
C LEU A 205 7.48 -5.35 -9.18
N ARG A 206 6.99 -5.25 -10.41
CA ARG A 206 7.82 -5.29 -11.62
C ARG A 206 8.83 -4.15 -11.64
N MET A 207 8.47 -2.96 -11.17
CA MET A 207 9.40 -1.82 -11.05
C MET A 207 10.53 -2.06 -10.04
N GLN A 208 10.32 -2.91 -9.03
CA GLN A 208 11.29 -3.20 -7.97
C GLN A 208 12.20 -4.39 -8.29
N MET A 209 11.87 -5.18 -9.32
CA MET A 209 12.70 -6.30 -9.74
C MET A 209 14.08 -5.82 -10.23
N ARG A 210 15.12 -6.57 -9.89
CA ARG A 210 16.52 -6.27 -10.30
C ARG A 210 16.67 -6.24 -11.82
N ASP A 211 15.97 -7.14 -12.51
CA ASP A 211 15.98 -7.21 -13.96
C ASP A 211 15.15 -6.05 -14.53
N GLN A 212 15.84 -5.01 -14.98
CA GLN A 212 15.19 -3.82 -15.53
C GLN A 212 14.38 -4.16 -16.78
N VAL A 213 13.28 -3.43 -17.01
CA VAL A 213 12.58 -3.47 -18.29
C VAL A 213 13.51 -2.91 -19.36
N ALA A 214 13.59 -3.57 -20.52
CA ALA A 214 14.40 -3.08 -21.63
C ALA A 214 14.03 -1.63 -21.96
N THR A 215 15.04 -0.75 -22.00
CA THR A 215 14.85 0.68 -22.28
C THR A 215 14.64 0.96 -23.75
N GLU A 216 15.13 0.08 -24.63
CA GLU A 216 14.96 0.18 -26.07
C GLU A 216 13.80 -0.69 -26.54
N ILE A 217 13.05 -0.16 -27.51
CA ILE A 217 12.03 -0.95 -28.21
C ILE A 217 12.76 -1.97 -29.09
N PRO A 218 12.50 -3.29 -28.94
CA PRO A 218 13.16 -4.29 -29.76
C PRO A 218 12.91 -4.04 -31.26
N SER A 219 13.97 -4.16 -32.05
CA SER A 219 13.88 -3.94 -33.50
C SER A 219 12.99 -4.97 -34.18
N GLY A 220 12.22 -4.53 -35.17
CA GLY A 220 11.35 -5.40 -35.96
C GLY A 220 10.03 -5.81 -35.28
N ILE A 221 9.76 -5.34 -34.05
CA ILE A 221 8.48 -5.58 -33.38
C ILE A 221 7.56 -4.37 -33.62
N GLY A 222 6.41 -4.63 -34.25
CA GLY A 222 5.32 -3.65 -34.29
C GLY A 222 4.71 -3.52 -32.90
N LEU A 223 4.79 -2.33 -32.32
CA LEU A 223 4.11 -2.07 -31.05
C LEU A 223 2.60 -1.88 -31.31
N PRO A 224 1.72 -2.61 -30.59
CA PRO A 224 0.30 -2.35 -30.66
C PRO A 224 0.05 -0.89 -30.26
N SER A 225 -0.55 -0.13 -31.18
CA SER A 225 -0.78 1.30 -31.03
C SER A 225 -2.27 1.57 -30.80
N ILE A 226 -2.58 2.49 -29.89
CA ILE A 226 -3.95 2.95 -29.64
C ILE A 226 -4.22 4.16 -30.52
N VAL A 227 -5.28 4.08 -31.32
CA VAL A 227 -5.73 5.20 -32.15
C VAL A 227 -6.56 6.15 -31.29
N ASP A 228 -6.26 7.44 -31.39
CA ASP A 228 -6.95 8.54 -30.67
C ASP A 228 -7.09 8.30 -29.16
N PRO A 229 -5.97 8.09 -28.42
CA PRO A 229 -6.03 7.88 -26.98
C PRO A 229 -6.50 9.17 -26.29
N ALA A 230 -7.42 9.03 -25.33
CA ALA A 230 -7.75 10.14 -24.44
C ALA A 230 -6.50 10.55 -23.65
N TRP A 231 -6.24 11.85 -23.59
CA TRP A 231 -5.06 12.39 -22.92
C TRP A 231 -5.41 13.57 -22.00
N ARG A 232 -4.59 13.78 -20.98
CA ARG A 232 -4.69 14.90 -20.03
C ARG A 232 -3.29 15.40 -19.68
N THR A 233 -3.16 16.69 -19.44
CA THR A 233 -1.94 17.29 -18.92
C THR A 233 -2.20 17.93 -17.57
N HIS A 234 -1.25 17.76 -16.65
CA HIS A 234 -1.31 18.36 -15.33
C HIS A 234 0.03 19.00 -14.98
N MET A 235 -0.01 20.06 -14.18
CA MET A 235 1.20 20.52 -13.49
C MET A 235 1.57 19.46 -12.45
N PRO A 236 2.88 19.19 -12.25
CA PRO A 236 3.31 18.18 -11.32
C PRO A 236 2.82 18.54 -9.91
N PRO A 237 2.36 17.55 -9.12
CA PRO A 237 1.78 17.79 -7.81
C PRO A 237 2.82 18.27 -6.78
N HIS A 238 4.11 18.10 -7.08
CA HIS A 238 5.20 18.43 -6.17
C HIS A 238 6.24 19.35 -6.82
N SER A 239 6.66 20.40 -6.12
CA SER A 239 7.58 21.42 -6.62
C SER A 239 9.00 20.93 -6.91
N SER A 240 9.38 19.78 -6.35
CA SER A 240 10.72 19.20 -6.55
C SER A 240 10.87 18.39 -7.84
N ILE A 241 9.78 18.08 -8.56
CA ILE A 241 9.83 17.33 -9.82
C ILE A 241 9.46 18.30 -10.94
N PRO A 242 10.46 18.94 -11.59
CA PRO A 242 10.19 19.91 -12.63
C PRO A 242 9.78 19.20 -13.94
N GLY A 243 8.70 19.66 -14.55
CA GLY A 243 8.30 19.23 -15.89
C GLY A 243 6.79 19.00 -16.04
N PRO A 244 6.25 19.08 -17.27
CA PRO A 244 4.85 18.76 -17.51
C PRO A 244 4.57 17.26 -17.31
N SER A 245 3.40 16.95 -16.76
CA SER A 245 2.86 15.58 -16.75
C SER A 245 1.90 15.39 -17.93
N LEU A 246 2.07 14.28 -18.65
CA LEU A 246 1.14 13.80 -19.67
C LEU A 246 0.59 12.44 -19.24
N ALA A 247 -0.72 12.35 -19.09
CA ALA A 247 -1.44 11.12 -18.84
C ALA A 247 -2.17 10.66 -20.11
N LEU A 248 -1.99 9.39 -20.46
CA LEU A 248 -2.62 8.73 -21.60
C LEU A 248 -3.53 7.59 -21.10
N ARG A 249 -4.74 7.48 -21.63
CA ARG A 249 -5.67 6.39 -21.30
C ARG A 249 -5.32 5.15 -22.13
N HIS A 250 -4.91 4.08 -21.44
CA HIS A 250 -4.67 2.77 -22.04
C HIS A 250 -5.83 1.80 -21.73
N PRO A 251 -6.55 1.22 -22.71
CA PRO A 251 -7.76 0.42 -22.46
C PRO A 251 -7.61 -0.65 -21.37
N GLY A 252 -6.48 -1.35 -21.33
CA GLY A 252 -6.20 -2.40 -20.33
C GLY A 252 -5.43 -1.98 -19.07
N PHE A 253 -4.91 -0.74 -18.99
CA PHE A 253 -4.06 -0.31 -17.85
C PHE A 253 -4.56 0.97 -17.17
N GLY A 254 -5.79 1.42 -17.46
CA GLY A 254 -6.28 2.66 -16.87
C GLY A 254 -5.62 3.92 -17.45
N TRP A 255 -5.35 4.89 -16.59
CA TRP A 255 -4.57 6.09 -16.91
C TRP A 255 -3.11 5.85 -16.57
N VAL A 256 -2.23 6.04 -17.56
CA VAL A 256 -0.78 5.94 -17.37
C VAL A 256 -0.18 7.33 -17.51
N SER A 257 0.56 7.78 -16.50
CA SER A 257 1.11 9.13 -16.44
C SER A 257 2.63 9.13 -16.52
N PHE A 258 3.16 10.08 -17.27
CA PHE A 258 4.59 10.33 -17.44
C PHE A 258 4.89 11.79 -17.13
N ILE A 259 6.00 12.03 -16.43
CA ILE A 259 6.53 13.37 -16.19
C ILE A 259 7.79 13.51 -17.05
N PHE A 260 7.82 14.54 -17.89
CA PHE A 260 8.92 14.77 -18.81
C PHE A 260 9.77 15.95 -18.33
N PRO A 261 11.11 15.83 -18.33
CA PRO A 261 11.97 17.01 -18.25
C PRO A 261 11.58 18.01 -19.34
N SER A 262 11.65 19.32 -19.03
CA SER A 262 11.19 20.36 -19.96
C SER A 262 11.88 20.33 -21.33
N THR A 263 13.13 19.85 -21.40
CA THR A 263 13.87 19.66 -22.65
C THR A 263 13.27 18.54 -23.51
N GLU A 264 12.97 17.40 -22.91
CA GLU A 264 12.35 16.25 -23.58
C GLU A 264 10.92 16.56 -24.00
N ALA A 265 10.15 17.22 -23.14
CA ALA A 265 8.79 17.67 -23.48
C ALA A 265 8.78 18.56 -24.73
N ARG A 266 9.76 19.47 -24.84
CA ARG A 266 9.93 20.32 -26.03
C ARG A 266 10.30 19.50 -27.26
N ALA A 267 11.26 18.58 -27.14
CA ALA A 267 11.68 17.74 -28.25
C ALA A 267 10.53 16.90 -28.83
N ILE A 268 9.69 16.33 -27.96
CA ILE A 268 8.48 15.59 -28.35
C ILE A 268 7.50 16.52 -29.09
N ALA A 269 7.23 17.71 -28.55
CA ALA A 269 6.32 18.67 -29.17
C ALA A 269 6.79 19.09 -30.58
N GLU A 270 8.08 19.41 -30.73
CA GLU A 270 8.68 19.77 -32.02
C GLU A 270 8.64 18.63 -33.04
N TRP A 271 8.85 17.39 -32.59
CA TRP A 271 8.71 16.22 -33.44
C TRP A 271 7.26 16.04 -33.92
N LEU A 272 6.27 16.13 -33.02
CA LEU A 272 4.85 16.02 -33.36
C LEU A 272 4.41 17.10 -34.35
N MET A 273 4.81 18.36 -34.14
CA MET A 273 4.48 19.46 -35.06
C MET A 273 5.04 19.26 -36.47
N ARG A 274 6.27 18.72 -36.60
CA ARG A 274 6.85 18.41 -37.91
C ARG A 274 6.14 17.24 -38.58
N ALA A 275 5.82 16.19 -37.82
CA ALA A 275 5.16 14.99 -38.34
C ALA A 275 3.76 15.29 -38.89
N THR A 276 3.00 16.18 -38.25
CA THR A 276 1.67 16.57 -38.73
C THR A 276 1.74 17.48 -39.97
N SER A 277 2.75 18.33 -40.06
CA SER A 277 2.94 19.24 -41.21
C SER A 277 3.27 18.49 -42.51
N GLN A 278 4.06 17.41 -42.43
CA GLN A 278 4.43 16.59 -43.60
C GLN A 278 3.30 15.68 -44.09
N GLY A 279 2.31 15.40 -43.25
CA GLY A 279 1.16 14.57 -43.58
C GLY A 279 0.08 15.27 -44.42
N GLN A 280 0.14 16.60 -44.60
CA GLN A 280 -0.85 17.36 -45.36
C GLN A 280 -0.56 17.45 -46.87
N ASP A 281 0.65 17.06 -47.32
CA ASP A 281 1.07 17.10 -48.73
C ASP A 281 1.01 15.73 -49.43
N ARG A 282 0.37 14.72 -48.83
CA ARG A 282 0.13 13.39 -49.42
C ARG A 282 -1.37 13.13 -49.58
#